data_AF-A0A9D3WCG4-F1
#
_entry.id   AF-A0A9D3WCG4-F1
#
_cell.length_a   1.000
_cell.length_b   1.000
_cell.length_c   1.000
_cell.angle_alpha   90.00
_cell.angle_beta   90.00
_cell.angle_gamma   90.00
#
_symmetry.space_group_name_H-M   'P 1'
#
loop_
_entity.id
_entity.type
_entity.pdbx_description
1 polymer ?
#
loop_
_entity_poly.entity_id
_entity_poly.type
_entity_poly.pdbx_seq_one_letter_code
_entity_poly.pdbx_strand_id
1 'polypeptide(L)' 'MEWLSKSFLSIELGSKEVFCWIENRGLRPWELYPCLTEIDSRLVRVGNVSFATADKKSIELASTLAVAGIRRPGLFKAWW' A
#
# COMPACT_ATOMS: atom_id res chain seq x y z
N MET A 1 -14.82 9.13 -3.96
CA MET A 1 -15.56 7.90 -4.31
C MET A 1 -15.30 6.88 -3.23
N GLU A 2 -16.35 6.42 -2.58
CA GLU A 2 -16.28 5.55 -1.41
C GLU A 2 -16.24 4.09 -1.85
N TRP A 3 -15.07 3.45 -1.75
CA TRP A 3 -14.94 2.03 -2.07
C TRP A 3 -15.58 1.21 -0.94
N LEU A 4 -16.84 0.84 -1.10
CA LEU A 4 -17.61 -0.05 -0.23
C LEU A 4 -17.66 -1.44 -0.87
N SER A 5 -16.50 -2.06 -1.12
CA SER A 5 -16.49 -3.41 -1.65
C SER A 5 -16.74 -4.42 -0.54
N LYS A 6 -17.72 -5.31 -0.73
CA LYS A 6 -17.88 -6.53 0.09
C LYS A 6 -16.91 -7.65 -0.35
N SER A 7 -16.12 -7.44 -1.41
CA SER A 7 -15.18 -8.43 -1.94
C SER A 7 -13.84 -8.38 -1.20
N PHE A 8 -13.23 -9.56 -1.09
CA PHE A 8 -11.89 -9.72 -0.54
C PHE A 8 -10.85 -9.01 -1.43
N LEU A 9 -10.02 -8.18 -0.81
CA LEU A 9 -8.91 -7.47 -1.45
C LEU A 9 -7.59 -8.12 -1.04
N SER A 10 -6.84 -8.64 -2.01
CA SER A 10 -5.46 -9.10 -1.79
C SER A 10 -4.49 -8.01 -2.25
N ILE A 11 -3.59 -7.58 -1.36
CA ILE A 11 -2.55 -6.58 -1.64
C ILE A 11 -1.19 -7.26 -1.61
N GLU A 12 -0.50 -7.22 -2.74
CA GLU A 12 0.85 -7.74 -2.88
C GLU A 12 1.90 -6.63 -2.66
N LEU A 13 2.91 -6.93 -1.84
CA LEU A 13 3.94 -6.00 -1.42
C LEU A 13 5.33 -6.51 -1.79
N GLY A 14 6.15 -5.63 -2.37
CA GLY A 14 7.53 -5.92 -2.70
C GLY A 14 8.55 -5.67 -1.59
N SER A 15 8.18 -4.87 -0.57
CA SER A 15 9.05 -4.56 0.57
C SER A 15 8.68 -5.43 1.76
N LYS A 16 9.67 -6.17 2.26
CA LYS A 16 9.54 -6.93 3.49
C LYS A 16 9.44 -6.00 4.71
N GLU A 17 10.10 -4.84 4.69
CA GLU A 17 10.01 -3.88 5.80
C GLU A 17 8.57 -3.36 5.95
N VAL A 18 7.95 -2.95 4.83
CA VAL A 18 6.56 -2.48 4.84
C VAL A 18 5.61 -3.58 5.29
N PHE A 19 5.81 -4.81 4.82
CA PHE A 19 5.02 -5.96 5.30
C PHE A 19 5.17 -6.15 6.82
N CYS A 20 6.40 -6.09 7.35
CA CYS A 20 6.65 -6.16 8.79
C CYS A 20 5.96 -5.02 9.56
N TRP A 21 5.94 -3.81 9.04
CA TRP A 21 5.26 -2.66 9.66
C TRP A 21 3.74 -2.78 9.69
N ILE A 22 3.16 -3.40 8.65
CA ILE A 22 1.71 -3.67 8.59
C ILE A 22 1.33 -4.69 9.67
N GLU A 23 2.06 -5.80 9.73
CA GLU A 23 1.85 -6.87 10.72
C GLU A 23 2.17 -6.43 12.16
N ASN A 24 3.22 -5.60 12.33
CA ASN A 24 3.75 -5.23 13.64
C ASN A 24 3.74 -3.72 13.84
N ARG A 25 2.70 -3.22 14.51
CA ARG A 25 2.54 -1.78 14.78
C ARG A 25 3.69 -1.18 15.60
N GLY A 26 4.33 -1.98 16.46
CA GLY A 26 5.45 -1.53 17.30
C GLY A 26 6.76 -1.31 16.56
N LEU A 27 6.91 -1.82 15.32
CA LEU A 27 8.10 -1.64 14.50
C LEU A 27 7.98 -0.49 13.50
N ARG A 28 6.86 0.24 13.55
CA ARG A 28 6.58 1.33 12.61
C ARG A 28 7.47 2.53 12.90
N PRO A 29 8.16 3.09 11.89
CA PRO A 29 8.92 4.33 12.07
C PRO A 29 7.97 5.48 12.36
N TRP A 30 8.37 6.35 13.27
CA TRP A 30 7.53 7.45 13.77
C TRP A 30 7.22 8.46 12.66
N GLU A 31 8.15 8.68 11.76
CA GLU A 31 8.04 9.61 10.63
C GLU A 31 6.94 9.21 9.64
N LEU A 32 6.63 7.90 9.55
CA LEU A 32 5.58 7.38 8.68
C LEU A 32 4.27 7.12 9.42
N TYR A 33 4.19 7.44 10.71
CA TYR A 33 3.01 7.17 11.53
C TYR A 33 1.73 7.75 10.93
N PRO A 34 1.68 9.01 10.45
CA PRO A 34 0.46 9.56 9.85
C PRO A 34 -0.04 8.73 8.65
N CYS A 35 0.86 8.33 7.75
CA CYS A 35 0.52 7.53 6.58
C CYS A 35 0.05 6.13 6.97
N LEU A 36 0.72 5.49 7.94
CA LEU A 36 0.38 4.14 8.39
C LEU A 36 -0.96 4.10 9.14
N THR A 37 -1.27 5.14 9.93
CA THR A 37 -2.58 5.30 10.57
C THR A 37 -3.69 5.52 9.54
N GLU A 38 -3.43 6.27 8.48
CA GLU A 38 -4.38 6.43 7.39
C GLU A 38 -4.67 5.08 6.71
N ILE A 39 -3.64 4.29 6.43
CA ILE A 39 -3.80 2.92 5.90
C ILE A 39 -4.66 2.08 6.84
N ASP A 40 -4.38 2.05 8.15
CA ASP A 40 -5.18 1.31 9.12
C ASP A 40 -6.67 1.72 9.06
N SER A 41 -6.96 3.03 8.97
CA SER A 41 -8.33 3.53 8.89
C SER A 41 -9.05 3.06 7.62
N ARG A 42 -8.33 3.00 6.49
CA ARG A 42 -8.83 2.49 5.21
C ARG A 42 -9.04 0.97 5.28
N LEU A 43 -8.16 0.23 5.95
CA LEU A 43 -8.30 -1.22 6.13
C LEU A 43 -9.54 -1.57 6.94
N VAL A 44 -9.79 -0.87 8.06
CA VAL A 44 -11.00 -1.06 8.87
C VAL A 44 -12.26 -0.84 8.03
N ARG A 45 -12.22 0.15 7.14
CA ARG A 45 -13.35 0.49 6.26
C ARG A 45 -13.57 -0.55 5.15
N VAL A 46 -12.52 -1.13 4.58
CA VAL A 46 -12.63 -2.17 3.54
C VAL A 46 -12.97 -3.53 4.16
N GLY A 47 -12.53 -3.80 5.39
CA GLY A 47 -12.84 -4.99 6.18
C GLY A 47 -12.04 -6.22 5.74
N ASN A 48 -12.27 -6.71 4.52
CA ASN A 48 -11.69 -7.97 4.03
C ASN A 48 -10.43 -7.73 3.20
N VAL A 49 -9.29 -7.50 3.87
CA VAL A 49 -8.00 -7.27 3.21
C VAL A 49 -6.97 -8.29 3.68
N SER A 50 -6.21 -8.88 2.75
CA SER A 50 -5.01 -9.67 3.05
C SER A 50 -3.78 -9.07 2.42
N PHE A 51 -2.65 -9.22 3.08
CA PHE A 51 -1.35 -8.84 2.56
C PHE A 51 -0.51 -10.07 2.22
N ALA A 52 0.23 -10.00 1.13
CA ALA A 52 1.19 -11.02 0.75
C ALA A 52 2.49 -10.39 0.26
N THR A 53 3.61 -11.06 0.49
CA THR A 53 4.88 -10.68 -0.14
C THR A 53 4.88 -11.19 -1.57
N ALA A 54 5.12 -10.29 -2.52
CA ALA A 54 5.23 -10.60 -3.92
C ALA A 54 6.68 -10.88 -4.33
N ASP A 55 6.87 -11.73 -5.33
CA ASP A 55 8.15 -11.85 -6.02
C ASP A 55 8.42 -10.63 -6.91
N LYS A 56 9.67 -10.41 -7.32
CA LYS A 56 10.03 -9.23 -8.12
C LYS A 56 9.22 -9.10 -9.42
N LYS A 57 8.75 -10.23 -9.98
CA LYS A 57 8.01 -10.27 -11.24
C LYS A 57 6.56 -9.82 -11.09
N SER A 58 5.87 -10.21 -10.03
CA SER A 58 4.47 -9.80 -9.77
C SER A 58 4.33 -8.28 -9.55
N ILE A 59 5.32 -7.64 -8.93
CA ILE A 59 5.34 -6.18 -8.67
C ILE A 59 6.05 -5.35 -9.74
N GLU A 60 6.54 -5.97 -10.82
CA GLU A 60 7.32 -5.25 -11.86
C GLU A 60 6.52 -4.09 -12.46
N LEU A 61 5.23 -4.31 -12.71
CA LEU A 61 4.32 -3.28 -13.20
C LEU A 61 4.20 -2.12 -12.20
N ALA A 62 3.94 -2.42 -10.93
CA ALA A 62 3.81 -1.41 -9.88
C ALA A 62 5.09 -0.59 -9.71
N SER A 63 6.25 -1.26 -9.74
CA SER A 63 7.57 -0.61 -9.68
C SER A 63 7.81 0.30 -10.89
N THR A 64 7.50 -0.19 -12.10
CA THR A 64 7.65 0.57 -13.34
C THR A 64 6.77 1.83 -13.34
N LEU A 65 5.53 1.69 -12.87
CA LEU A 65 4.61 2.82 -12.72
C LEU A 65 5.09 3.83 -11.67
N ALA A 66 5.60 3.38 -10.54
CA ALA A 66 6.18 4.26 -9.52
C ALA A 66 7.37 5.06 -10.07
N VAL A 67 8.29 4.40 -10.79
CA VAL A 67 9.44 5.05 -11.44
C VAL A 67 8.98 6.05 -12.51
N ALA A 68 7.97 5.69 -13.31
CA ALA A 68 7.39 6.59 -14.30
C ALA A 68 6.77 7.84 -13.65
N GLY A 69 6.09 7.68 -12.51
CA GLY A 69 5.52 8.76 -11.72
C GLY A 69 6.56 9.72 -11.17
N ILE A 70 7.66 9.20 -10.59
CA ILE A 70 8.78 10.02 -10.10
C ILE A 70 9.38 10.85 -11.24
N ARG A 71 9.57 10.23 -12.42
CA ARG A 71 10.16 10.91 -13.59
C ARG A 71 9.24 11.94 -14.22
N ARG A 72 7.93 11.89 -13.95
CA ARG A 72 6.92 12.73 -14.58
C ARG A 72 5.92 13.22 -13.53
N PRO A 73 6.31 14.17 -12.66
CA PRO A 73 5.54 14.60 -11.49
C PRO A 73 4.15 15.19 -11.79
N GLY A 74 3.83 15.49 -13.06
CA GLY A 74 2.49 15.92 -13.49
C GLY A 74 1.59 14.84 -14.07
N LEU A 75 2.10 13.61 -14.27
CA LEU A 75 1.41 12.56 -15.03
C LEU A 75 0.60 11.63 -14.14
N PHE A 76 1.05 11.42 -12.90
CA PHE A 76 0.32 10.68 -11.88
C PHE A 76 0.05 11.60 -10.70
N LYS A 77 -1.13 12.23 -10.69
CA LYS A 77 -1.68 12.75 -9.44
C LYS A 77 -2.29 11.56 -8.71
N ALA A 78 -1.61 11.07 -7.68
CA ALA A 78 -2.29 10.28 -6.67
C ALA A 78 -3.33 11.21 -6.04
N TRP A 79 -4.59 11.07 -6.43
CA TRP A 79 -5.68 11.81 -5.83
C TRP A 79 -6.08 11.02 -4.58
N TRP A 80 -5.54 11.43 -3.44
CA TRP A 80 -5.90 10.92 -2.12
C TRP A 80 -7.20 11.55 -1.63
#